data_AF-A0A0E2H203-F1
#
_entry.id   AF-A0A0E2H203-F1
#
_cell.length_a   1.000
_cell.length_b   1.000
_cell.length_c   1.000
_cell.angle_alpha   90.00
_cell.angle_beta   90.00
_cell.angle_gamma   90.00
#
_symmetry.space_group_name_H-M   'P 1'
#
loop_
_entity.id
_entity.type
_entity.pdbx_description
1 polymer ?
#
loop_
_entity_poly.entity_id
_entity_poly.type
_entity_poly.pdbx_seq_one_letter_code
_entity_poly.pdbx_strand_id
1 'polypeptide(L)'
;MIGKILKITKPILITLVGILLANNFNIFSYFTFIPSEYSFEICITAYFTILEIVCENIFEIFNANFRSELSVVFSLPGTANSLSTIPVVIFNDLDLAELNITINLNGKKKHFEQSKIVIPNITFATLQANVKSHETSTDREGNYIIHLSELFGNINQRVSLSFTYRVTLVQEQVDVNKEIELHPDFVNSSFFKINPFVTYKCNYTKIQAKG
;
A
#
# COMPACT_ATOMS: atom_id res chain seq x y z
N MET A 1 -6.11 10.96 -10.96
CA MET A 1 -6.42 11.27 -12.38
C MET A 1 -6.14 10.09 -13.30
N ILE A 2 -4.95 9.44 -13.21
CA ILE A 2 -4.55 8.29 -14.04
C ILE A 2 -5.57 7.13 -14.02
N GLY A 3 -6.12 6.76 -12.86
CA GLY A 3 -7.12 5.69 -12.76
C GLY A 3 -8.45 5.98 -13.45
N LYS A 4 -8.84 7.25 -13.65
CA LYS A 4 -10.06 7.61 -14.39
C LYS A 4 -9.83 7.58 -15.90
N ILE A 5 -8.65 8.01 -16.35
CA ILE A 5 -8.25 7.95 -17.76
C ILE A 5 -8.19 6.49 -18.23
N LEU A 6 -7.59 5.62 -17.41
CA LEU A 6 -7.46 4.20 -17.74
C LEU A 6 -8.82 3.48 -17.92
N LYS A 7 -9.82 3.86 -17.12
CA LYS A 7 -11.19 3.32 -17.22
C LYS A 7 -11.88 3.66 -18.55
N ILE A 8 -11.46 4.75 -19.20
CA ILE A 8 -12.00 5.18 -20.50
C ILE A 8 -11.17 4.61 -21.64
N THR A 9 -9.84 4.57 -21.50
CA THR A 9 -8.96 4.08 -22.56
C THR A 9 -9.02 2.57 -22.74
N LYS A 10 -9.24 1.79 -21.67
CA LYS A 10 -9.32 0.32 -21.75
C LYS A 10 -10.47 -0.14 -22.68
N PRO A 11 -11.74 0.27 -22.49
CA PRO A 11 -12.83 -0.14 -23.38
C PRO A 11 -12.58 0.25 -24.83
N ILE A 12 -12.09 1.48 -25.07
CA ILE A 12 -11.82 1.97 -26.44
C ILE A 12 -10.79 1.07 -27.13
N LEU A 13 -9.71 0.71 -26.43
CA LEU A 13 -8.64 -0.12 -26.99
C LEU A 13 -9.13 -1.55 -27.26
N ILE A 14 -9.93 -2.11 -26.34
CA ILE A 14 -10.57 -3.43 -26.53
C ILE A 14 -11.51 -3.41 -27.73
N THR A 15 -12.34 -2.38 -27.86
CA THR A 15 -13.25 -2.23 -29.00
C THR A 15 -12.49 -2.14 -30.32
N LEU A 16 -11.46 -1.29 -30.40
CA LEU A 16 -10.65 -1.13 -31.61
C LEU A 16 -9.96 -2.44 -32.01
N VAL A 17 -9.30 -3.10 -31.04
CA VAL A 17 -8.60 -4.37 -31.30
C VAL A 17 -9.59 -5.49 -31.64
N GLY A 18 -10.71 -5.59 -30.94
CA GLY A 18 -11.72 -6.61 -31.19
C GLY A 18 -12.39 -6.47 -32.57
N ILE A 19 -12.72 -5.26 -32.99
CA ILE A 19 -13.22 -5.00 -34.37
C ILE A 19 -12.15 -5.38 -35.39
N LEU A 20 -10.90 -4.95 -35.17
CA LEU A 20 -9.81 -5.23 -36.11
C LEU A 20 -9.54 -6.73 -36.23
N LEU A 21 -9.55 -7.46 -35.13
CA LEU A 21 -9.39 -8.92 -35.12
C LEU A 21 -10.57 -9.60 -35.80
N ALA A 22 -11.82 -9.25 -35.46
CA ALA A 22 -13.00 -9.86 -36.05
C ALA A 22 -13.10 -9.60 -37.56
N ASN A 23 -12.66 -8.42 -38.02
CA ASN A 23 -12.67 -8.06 -39.45
C ASN A 23 -11.60 -8.80 -40.25
N ASN A 24 -10.42 -9.06 -39.68
CA ASN A 24 -9.32 -9.73 -40.38
C ASN A 24 -9.34 -11.26 -40.20
N PHE A 25 -9.85 -11.74 -39.08
CA PHE A 25 -9.86 -13.15 -38.72
C PHE A 25 -11.15 -13.50 -37.97
N ASN A 26 -12.20 -13.84 -38.71
CA ASN A 26 -13.43 -14.34 -38.14
C ASN A 26 -13.34 -15.87 -37.99
N ILE A 27 -12.99 -16.37 -36.80
CA ILE A 27 -12.94 -17.82 -36.56
C ILE A 27 -14.32 -18.50 -36.69
N PHE A 28 -15.40 -17.75 -36.49
CA PHE A 28 -16.75 -18.29 -36.50
C PHE A 28 -17.32 -18.48 -37.91
N SER A 29 -16.72 -17.88 -38.94
CA SER A 29 -17.09 -18.14 -40.33
C SER A 29 -16.70 -19.54 -40.83
N TYR A 30 -15.87 -20.27 -40.07
CA TYR A 30 -15.45 -21.63 -40.43
C TYR A 30 -16.41 -22.71 -39.90
N PHE A 31 -17.37 -22.36 -39.04
CA PHE A 31 -18.33 -23.31 -38.48
C PHE A 31 -19.64 -23.34 -39.28
N THR A 32 -20.01 -24.51 -39.78
CA THR A 32 -21.21 -24.71 -40.61
C THR A 32 -22.53 -24.60 -39.86
N PHE A 33 -22.51 -24.66 -38.52
CA PHE A 33 -23.70 -24.51 -37.69
C PHE A 33 -24.07 -23.04 -37.40
N ILE A 34 -23.20 -22.08 -37.75
CA ILE A 34 -23.42 -20.66 -37.52
C ILE A 34 -23.90 -20.02 -38.82
N PRO A 35 -25.09 -19.40 -38.84
CA PRO A 35 -25.53 -18.66 -40.01
C PRO A 35 -24.56 -17.52 -40.32
N SER A 36 -24.21 -17.37 -41.59
CA SER A 36 -23.19 -16.42 -42.04
C SER A 36 -23.51 -14.97 -41.63
N GLU A 37 -24.79 -14.60 -41.62
CA GLU A 37 -25.31 -13.31 -41.19
C GLU A 37 -25.03 -12.97 -39.72
N TYR A 38 -24.93 -13.96 -38.82
CA TYR A 38 -24.62 -13.75 -37.40
C TYR A 38 -23.15 -14.02 -37.05
N SER A 39 -22.37 -14.56 -37.99
CA SER A 39 -20.99 -15.00 -37.72
C SER A 39 -20.09 -13.88 -37.21
N PHE A 40 -20.23 -12.65 -37.73
CA PHE A 40 -19.45 -11.49 -37.30
C PHE A 40 -19.85 -11.02 -35.89
N GLU A 41 -21.15 -10.95 -35.60
CA GLU A 41 -21.67 -10.51 -34.29
C GLU A 41 -21.28 -11.47 -33.17
N ILE A 42 -21.32 -12.77 -33.45
CA ILE A 42 -20.85 -13.80 -32.52
C ILE A 42 -19.33 -13.69 -32.33
N CYS A 43 -18.58 -13.49 -33.41
CA CYS A 43 -17.12 -13.34 -33.35
C CYS A 43 -16.68 -12.14 -32.53
N ILE A 44 -17.26 -10.96 -32.78
CA ILE A 44 -16.88 -9.74 -32.07
C ILE A 44 -17.24 -9.83 -30.59
N THR A 45 -18.38 -10.42 -30.23
CA THR A 45 -18.79 -10.63 -28.84
C THR A 45 -17.83 -11.56 -28.09
N ALA A 46 -17.45 -12.67 -28.73
CA ALA A 46 -16.47 -13.59 -28.17
C ALA A 46 -15.09 -12.91 -28.00
N TYR A 47 -14.67 -12.12 -28.99
CA TYR A 47 -13.37 -11.43 -28.96
C TYR A 47 -13.33 -10.34 -27.90
N PHE A 48 -14.39 -9.55 -27.73
CA PHE A 48 -14.47 -8.59 -26.62
C PHE A 48 -14.35 -9.28 -25.27
N THR A 49 -15.05 -10.40 -25.07
CA THR A 49 -14.99 -11.17 -23.82
C THR A 49 -13.57 -11.68 -23.55
N ILE A 50 -12.90 -12.26 -24.55
CA ILE A 50 -11.53 -12.76 -24.41
C ILE A 50 -10.55 -11.60 -24.15
N LEU A 51 -10.65 -10.52 -24.92
CA LEU A 51 -9.77 -9.35 -24.79
C LEU A 51 -9.93 -8.65 -23.44
N GLU A 52 -11.14 -8.61 -22.87
CA GLU A 52 -11.39 -8.10 -21.52
C GLU A 52 -10.58 -8.90 -20.49
N ILE A 53 -10.70 -10.23 -20.51
CA ILE A 53 -9.98 -11.12 -19.60
C ILE A 53 -8.46 -10.98 -19.79
N VAL A 54 -7.98 -10.98 -21.04
CA VAL A 54 -6.55 -10.85 -21.34
C VAL A 54 -6.01 -9.50 -20.87
N CYS A 55 -6.74 -8.41 -21.12
CA CYS A 55 -6.35 -7.08 -20.69
C CYS A 55 -6.29 -6.95 -19.16
N GLU A 56 -7.22 -7.57 -18.42
CA GLU A 56 -7.17 -7.60 -16.96
C GLU A 56 -5.92 -8.31 -16.45
N ASN A 57 -5.63 -9.51 -16.96
CA ASN A 57 -4.45 -10.28 -16.58
C ASN A 57 -3.14 -9.53 -16.89
N ILE A 58 -3.02 -8.94 -18.09
CA ILE A 58 -1.84 -8.15 -18.47
C ILE A 58 -1.69 -6.95 -17.52
N PHE A 59 -2.80 -6.28 -17.19
CA PHE A 59 -2.76 -5.12 -16.32
C PHE A 59 -2.35 -5.46 -14.88
N GLU A 60 -2.82 -6.59 -14.34
CA GLU A 60 -2.41 -7.10 -13.04
C GLU A 60 -0.91 -7.44 -13.00
N ILE A 61 -0.41 -8.15 -14.01
CA ILE A 61 1.01 -8.50 -14.13
C ILE A 61 1.87 -7.24 -14.26
N PHE A 62 1.42 -6.26 -15.05
CA PHE A 62 2.14 -5.00 -15.21
C PHE A 62 2.14 -4.20 -13.91
N ASN A 63 1.02 -4.08 -13.20
CA ASN A 63 0.98 -3.39 -11.92
C ASN A 63 1.87 -4.06 -10.86
N ALA A 64 1.83 -5.39 -10.74
CA ALA A 64 2.63 -6.13 -9.77
C ALA A 64 4.14 -5.96 -10.02
N ASN A 65 4.56 -5.92 -11.29
CA ASN A 65 5.97 -5.78 -11.64
C ASN A 65 6.49 -4.34 -11.53
N PHE A 66 5.66 -3.34 -11.83
CA PHE A 66 6.08 -1.94 -11.85
C PHE A 66 5.86 -1.21 -10.51
N ARG A 67 4.94 -1.67 -9.66
CA ARG A 67 4.69 -1.06 -8.35
C ARG A 67 5.37 -1.82 -7.22
N SER A 68 5.88 -1.05 -6.27
CA SER A 68 6.22 -1.53 -4.95
C SER A 68 5.00 -1.44 -4.03
N GLU A 69 5.00 -2.27 -3.00
CA GLU A 69 4.01 -2.28 -1.95
C GLU A 69 4.69 -1.95 -0.62
N LEU A 70 4.02 -1.15 0.19
CA LEU A 70 4.43 -0.79 1.54
C LEU A 70 3.22 -0.91 2.45
N SER A 71 3.37 -1.69 3.52
CA SER A 71 2.39 -1.72 4.59
C SER A 71 3.01 -1.39 5.93
N VAL A 72 2.30 -0.57 6.71
CA VAL A 72 2.63 -0.26 8.10
C VAL A 72 1.53 -0.82 8.97
N VAL A 73 1.89 -1.67 9.93
CA VAL A 73 0.94 -2.30 10.85
C VAL A 73 1.34 -1.99 12.28
N PHE A 74 0.46 -1.29 12.98
CA PHE A 74 0.48 -1.19 14.44
C PHE A 74 -0.13 -2.46 15.05
N SER A 75 0.51 -3.01 16.07
CA SER A 75 -0.01 -4.14 16.84
C SER A 75 0.46 -4.08 18.29
N LEU A 76 -0.30 -4.71 19.20
CA LEU A 76 0.16 -4.88 20.57
C LEU A 76 1.16 -6.05 20.65
N PRO A 77 2.15 -6.02 21.56
CA PRO A 77 3.05 -7.13 21.76
C PRO A 77 2.31 -8.46 21.98
N GLY A 78 2.71 -9.51 21.27
CA GLY A 78 2.09 -10.84 21.35
C GLY A 78 0.76 -11.00 20.60
N THR A 79 0.26 -9.97 19.91
CA THR A 79 -0.94 -10.06 19.08
C THR A 79 -0.61 -10.28 17.60
N ALA A 80 -1.59 -10.78 16.83
CA ALA A 80 -1.41 -11.00 15.40
C ALA A 80 -1.25 -9.66 14.64
N ASN A 81 -0.21 -9.58 13.81
CA ASN A 81 0.02 -8.44 12.93
C ASN A 81 -0.96 -8.49 11.75
N SER A 82 -1.97 -7.62 11.75
CA SER A 82 -2.92 -7.51 10.64
C SER A 82 -3.31 -6.06 10.36
N LEU A 83 -3.44 -5.72 9.07
CA LEU A 83 -3.98 -4.44 8.60
C LEU A 83 -5.46 -4.23 8.98
N SER A 84 -6.18 -5.30 9.32
CA SER A 84 -7.59 -5.23 9.73
C SER A 84 -7.77 -4.99 11.23
N THR A 85 -6.71 -5.13 12.03
CA THR A 85 -6.78 -4.99 13.47
C THR A 85 -6.52 -3.54 13.86
N ILE A 86 -7.33 -3.00 14.76
CA ILE A 86 -7.14 -1.68 15.35
C ILE A 86 -6.69 -1.89 16.80
N PRO A 87 -5.37 -1.86 17.10
CA PRO A 87 -4.89 -1.98 18.46
C PRO A 87 -5.32 -0.78 19.30
N VAL A 88 -5.78 -1.07 20.52
CA VAL A 88 -6.10 -0.07 21.55
C VAL A 88 -4.98 -0.12 22.59
N VAL A 89 -4.18 0.93 22.64
CA VAL A 89 -3.08 1.13 23.57
C VAL A 89 -3.62 1.82 24.82
N ILE A 90 -3.44 1.17 25.96
CA ILE A 90 -3.83 1.65 27.29
C ILE A 90 -2.57 1.65 28.15
N PHE A 91 -2.29 2.77 28.81
CA PHE A 91 -1.16 2.87 29.74
C PHE A 91 -1.42 2.05 31.00
N ASN A 92 -0.36 1.41 31.50
CA ASN A 92 -0.39 0.67 32.74
C ASN A 92 -0.23 1.61 33.96
N ASP A 93 -0.22 1.04 35.17
CA ASP A 93 -0.06 1.78 36.42
C ASP A 93 1.30 2.49 36.57
N LEU A 94 2.24 2.25 35.66
CA LEU A 94 3.54 2.91 35.60
C LEU A 94 3.59 3.98 34.50
N ASP A 95 2.44 4.38 33.94
CA ASP A 95 2.33 5.34 32.85
C ASP A 95 3.03 4.87 31.56
N LEU A 96 3.18 3.57 31.38
CA LEU A 96 3.85 2.96 30.22
C LEU A 96 2.88 2.13 29.38
N ALA A 97 3.08 2.18 28.07
CA ALA A 97 2.46 1.26 27.13
C ALA A 97 3.46 0.83 26.06
N GLU A 98 3.21 -0.30 25.40
CA GLU A 98 4.08 -0.79 24.33
C GLU A 98 3.30 -0.97 23.04
N LEU A 99 3.96 -0.69 21.93
CA LEU A 99 3.41 -0.82 20.59
C LEU A 99 4.47 -1.41 19.67
N ASN A 100 4.04 -2.33 18.81
CA ASN A 100 4.84 -2.80 17.69
C ASN A 100 4.45 -2.05 16.43
N ILE A 101 5.47 -1.61 15.68
CA ILE A 101 5.34 -0.99 14.37
C ILE A 101 6.00 -1.93 13.37
N THR A 102 5.20 -2.62 12.59
CA THR A 102 5.68 -3.56 11.57
C THR A 102 5.65 -2.90 10.20
N ILE A 103 6.81 -2.80 9.55
CA ILE A 103 6.97 -2.35 8.17
C ILE A 103 7.12 -3.59 7.30
N ASN A 104 6.17 -3.82 6.40
CA ASN A 104 6.34 -4.80 5.33
C ASN A 104 6.51 -4.07 4.00
N LEU A 105 7.52 -4.48 3.26
CA LEU A 105 7.88 -3.86 2.00
C LEU A 105 8.07 -4.94 0.95
N ASN A 106 7.50 -4.75 -0.22
CA ASN A 106 7.78 -5.58 -1.39
C ASN A 106 8.09 -4.67 -2.58
N GLY A 107 9.33 -4.60 -3.01
CA GLY A 107 9.70 -3.64 -4.05
C GLY A 107 11.19 -3.44 -4.29
N LYS A 108 11.51 -2.44 -5.10
CA LYS A 108 12.88 -2.02 -5.43
C LYS A 108 13.27 -0.80 -4.62
N LYS A 109 14.52 -0.73 -4.14
CA LYS A 109 15.07 0.40 -3.36
C LYS A 109 14.78 1.77 -4.00
N LYS A 110 14.98 1.88 -5.31
CA LYS A 110 14.72 3.11 -6.09
C LYS A 110 13.30 3.68 -5.96
N HIS A 111 12.29 2.84 -5.66
CA HIS A 111 10.92 3.31 -5.49
C HIS A 111 10.69 3.97 -4.12
N PHE A 112 11.62 3.79 -3.17
CA PHE A 112 11.55 4.30 -1.80
C PHE A 112 12.66 5.31 -1.49
N GLU A 113 13.39 5.75 -2.50
CA GLU A 113 14.35 6.84 -2.35
C GLU A 113 13.64 8.07 -1.78
N GLN A 114 14.28 8.71 -0.80
CA GLN A 114 13.76 9.92 -0.15
C GLN A 114 12.35 9.74 0.46
N SER A 115 11.98 8.50 0.79
CA SER A 115 10.68 8.16 1.36
C SER A 115 10.85 7.74 2.81
N LYS A 116 9.92 8.18 3.67
CA LYS A 116 9.93 7.89 5.09
C LYS A 116 8.52 7.57 5.59
N ILE A 117 8.45 6.76 6.64
CA ILE A 117 7.26 6.66 7.49
C ILE A 117 7.44 7.64 8.65
N VAL A 118 6.41 8.43 8.90
CA VAL A 118 6.33 9.38 10.01
C VAL A 118 5.24 8.90 10.94
N ILE A 119 5.59 8.71 12.20
CA ILE A 119 4.62 8.47 13.26
C ILE A 119 4.53 9.77 14.06
N PRO A 120 3.40 10.49 13.98
CA PRO A 120 3.24 11.76 14.64
C PRO A 120 3.47 11.67 16.14
N ASN A 121 4.14 12.67 16.69
CA ASN A 121 4.17 12.87 18.13
C ASN A 121 2.77 13.19 18.65
N ILE A 122 2.43 12.72 19.85
CA ILE A 122 1.14 12.99 20.49
C ILE A 122 1.34 13.76 21.79
N THR A 123 0.45 14.71 22.06
CA THR A 123 0.62 15.70 23.14
C THR A 123 0.61 15.13 24.55
N PHE A 124 0.08 13.92 24.73
CA PHE A 124 -0.09 13.29 26.02
C PHE A 124 0.70 11.99 26.19
N ALA A 125 1.54 11.65 25.22
CA ALA A 125 2.48 10.56 25.40
C ALA A 125 3.70 10.69 24.47
N THR A 126 4.87 10.46 25.03
CA THR A 126 6.14 10.47 24.29
C THR A 126 6.46 9.07 23.77
N LEU A 127 6.72 8.97 22.47
CA LEU A 127 7.09 7.72 21.79
C LEU A 127 8.61 7.52 21.89
N GLN A 128 9.04 6.42 22.50
CA GLN A 128 10.45 6.09 22.71
C GLN A 128 10.84 4.80 22.00
N ALA A 129 11.94 4.86 21.24
CA ALA A 129 12.51 3.69 20.57
C ALA A 129 13.17 2.77 21.60
N ASN A 130 12.79 1.49 21.62
CA ASN A 130 13.42 0.54 22.55
C ASN A 130 14.83 0.15 22.09
N VAL A 131 15.11 0.28 20.78
CA VAL A 131 16.41 -0.03 20.18
C VAL A 131 16.77 1.09 19.22
N LYS A 132 18.01 1.57 19.31
CA LYS A 132 18.56 2.47 18.30
C LYS A 132 18.86 1.66 17.04
N SER A 133 18.23 2.02 15.93
CA SER A 133 18.55 1.46 14.62
C SER A 133 19.03 2.57 13.69
N HIS A 134 19.80 2.19 12.66
CA HIS A 134 20.38 3.17 11.73
C HIS A 134 19.28 3.91 10.96
N GLU A 135 18.24 3.17 10.61
CA GLU A 135 17.11 3.59 9.80
C GLU A 135 16.02 4.37 10.56
N THR A 136 16.20 4.60 11.86
CA THR A 136 15.23 5.32 12.70
C THR A 136 15.81 6.62 13.23
N SER A 137 14.95 7.63 13.36
CA SER A 137 15.33 8.92 13.93
C SER A 137 14.12 9.64 14.53
N THR A 138 14.37 10.66 15.34
CA THR A 138 13.33 11.56 15.85
C THR A 138 13.57 12.94 15.26
N ASP A 139 12.52 13.57 14.74
CA ASP A 139 12.65 14.94 14.21
C ASP A 139 12.50 16.00 15.32
N ARG A 140 12.54 17.27 14.93
CA ARG A 140 12.45 18.41 15.88
C ARG A 140 11.07 18.54 16.55
N GLU A 141 10.04 17.94 15.97
CA GLU A 141 8.67 17.96 16.48
C GLU A 141 8.39 16.76 17.40
N GLY A 142 9.37 15.86 17.56
CA GLY A 142 9.26 14.63 18.33
C GLY A 142 8.65 13.47 17.55
N ASN A 143 8.42 13.62 16.24
CA ASN A 143 7.86 12.54 15.43
C ASN A 143 8.88 11.42 15.30
N TYR A 144 8.41 10.17 15.33
CA TYR A 144 9.25 9.00 15.09
C TYR A 144 9.32 8.70 13.60
N ILE A 145 10.52 8.67 13.05
CA ILE A 145 10.79 8.60 11.61
C ILE A 145 11.49 7.28 11.27
N ILE A 146 10.99 6.57 10.25
CA ILE A 146 11.63 5.39 9.67
C ILE A 146 12.01 5.69 8.22
N HIS A 147 13.29 5.64 7.89
CA HIS A 147 13.84 5.90 6.55
C HIS A 147 13.77 4.64 5.69
N LEU A 148 12.90 4.63 4.67
CA LEU A 148 12.55 3.40 3.95
C LEU A 148 13.67 2.91 3.02
N SER A 149 14.46 3.81 2.44
CA SER A 149 15.57 3.42 1.56
C SER A 149 16.70 2.72 2.31
N GLU A 150 16.86 2.99 3.60
CA GLU A 150 17.92 2.42 4.44
C GLU A 150 17.64 0.96 4.80
N LEU A 151 16.37 0.55 4.82
CA LEU A 151 15.93 -0.84 5.04
C LEU A 151 16.47 -1.85 4.01
N PHE A 152 16.83 -1.39 2.81
CA PHE A 152 17.33 -2.25 1.74
C PHE A 152 18.82 -2.57 1.85
N GLY A 153 19.57 -1.86 2.69
CA GLY A 153 21.03 -1.90 2.67
C GLY A 153 21.59 -1.64 1.27
N ASN A 154 22.44 -2.56 0.78
CA ASN A 154 23.06 -2.48 -0.55
C ASN A 154 22.29 -3.23 -1.66
N ILE A 155 21.06 -3.67 -1.38
CA ILE A 155 20.28 -4.48 -2.31
C ILE A 155 19.49 -3.58 -3.28
N ASN A 156 19.76 -3.70 -4.57
CA ASN A 156 19.09 -2.92 -5.63
C ASN A 156 18.00 -3.71 -6.39
N GLN A 157 17.93 -5.03 -6.19
CA GLN A 157 16.90 -5.88 -6.79
C GLN A 157 15.57 -5.77 -6.05
N ARG A 158 14.50 -6.33 -6.64
CA ARG A 158 13.21 -6.41 -5.96
C ARG A 158 13.33 -7.39 -4.78
N VAL A 159 12.90 -6.95 -3.60
CA VAL A 159 12.94 -7.75 -2.37
C VAL A 159 11.63 -7.65 -1.61
N SER A 160 11.36 -8.67 -0.80
CA SER A 160 10.33 -8.67 0.23
C SER A 160 11.02 -8.58 1.59
N LEU A 161 10.74 -7.53 2.36
CA LEU A 161 11.35 -7.25 3.65
C LEU A 161 10.26 -7.03 4.71
N SER A 162 10.51 -7.45 5.94
CA SER A 162 9.64 -7.22 7.08
C SER A 162 10.49 -6.84 8.29
N PHE A 163 10.20 -5.69 8.89
CA PHE A 163 10.88 -5.17 10.07
C PHE A 163 9.85 -4.81 11.13
N THR A 164 10.09 -5.22 12.38
CA THR A 164 9.23 -4.89 13.51
C THR A 164 10.01 -4.07 14.52
N TYR A 165 9.55 -2.84 14.74
CA TYR A 165 10.09 -1.93 15.75
C TYR A 165 9.19 -1.96 16.98
N ARG A 166 9.74 -2.33 18.13
CA ARG A 166 9.04 -2.19 19.42
C ARG A 166 9.34 -0.81 19.98
N VAL A 167 8.30 -0.07 20.31
CA VAL A 167 8.37 1.25 20.91
C VAL A 167 7.60 1.27 22.22
N THR A 168 8.09 2.06 23.16
CA THR A 168 7.43 2.32 24.44
C THR A 168 6.81 3.71 24.38
N LEU A 169 5.55 3.83 24.75
CA LEU A 169 4.90 5.11 24.99
C LEU A 169 4.94 5.40 26.48
N VAL A 170 5.37 6.62 26.82
CA VAL A 170 5.36 7.14 28.19
C VAL A 170 4.26 8.18 28.26
N GLN A 171 3.27 7.99 29.14
CA GLN A 171 2.18 8.95 29.33
C GLN A 171 2.72 10.22 30.00
N GLU A 172 2.35 11.36 29.44
CA GLU A 172 2.59 12.67 30.05
C GLU A 172 1.48 12.98 31.08
N GLN A 173 1.74 13.89 32.02
CA GLN A 173 0.70 14.29 32.97
C GLN A 173 -0.54 14.84 32.26
N VAL A 174 -1.70 14.25 32.57
CA VAL A 174 -2.99 14.62 31.98
C VAL A 174 -4.02 14.77 33.08
N ASP A 175 -4.75 15.89 33.07
CA ASP A 175 -5.82 16.16 34.06
C ASP A 175 -7.18 15.56 33.66
N VAL A 176 -7.26 15.03 32.44
CA VAL A 176 -8.50 14.50 31.84
C VAL A 176 -8.18 13.29 30.98
N ASN A 177 -9.16 12.40 30.85
CA ASN A 177 -9.08 11.29 29.91
C ASN A 177 -8.91 11.81 28.48
N LYS A 178 -7.91 11.31 27.76
CA LYS A 178 -7.63 11.67 26.36
C LYS A 178 -7.61 10.41 25.49
N GLU A 179 -8.17 10.51 24.30
CA GLU A 179 -8.09 9.48 23.26
C GLU A 179 -7.65 10.12 21.95
N ILE A 180 -6.78 9.45 21.21
CA ILE A 180 -6.42 9.83 19.84
C ILE A 180 -6.30 8.61 18.93
N GLU A 181 -6.70 8.77 17.68
CA GLU A 181 -6.39 7.83 16.60
C GLU A 181 -5.06 8.25 15.96
N LEU A 182 -4.03 7.41 16.13
CA LEU A 182 -2.70 7.64 15.58
C LEU A 182 -2.57 6.87 14.26
N HIS A 183 -2.27 7.61 13.20
CA HIS A 183 -2.02 7.08 11.87
C HIS A 183 -0.55 7.28 11.52
N PRO A 184 0.11 6.28 10.89
CA PRO A 184 1.41 6.50 10.29
C PRO A 184 1.22 7.19 8.94
N ASP A 185 2.10 8.15 8.65
CA ASP A 185 2.10 8.89 7.39
C ASP A 185 3.24 8.40 6.50
N PHE A 186 2.92 8.12 5.23
CA PHE A 186 3.93 7.91 4.19
C PHE A 186 4.26 9.24 3.52
N VAL A 187 5.49 9.70 3.72
CA VAL A 187 5.99 10.97 3.18
C VAL A 187 7.10 10.71 2.18
N ASN A 188 6.96 11.30 0.99
CA ASN A 188 8.00 11.31 -0.04
C ASN A 188 8.39 12.76 -0.34
N SER A 189 9.67 13.10 -0.19
CA SER A 189 10.17 14.46 -0.42
C SER A 189 10.56 14.76 -1.87
N SER A 190 10.31 13.83 -2.79
CA SER A 190 10.45 14.07 -4.23
C SER A 190 9.52 15.19 -4.69
N PHE A 191 9.89 15.83 -5.80
CA PHE A 191 9.18 16.96 -6.42
C PHE A 191 7.67 16.67 -6.65
N PHE A 192 7.33 15.39 -6.83
CA PHE A 192 5.97 14.92 -6.80
C PHE A 192 5.65 14.37 -5.40
N LYS A 193 4.83 15.10 -4.62
CA LYS A 193 4.30 14.68 -3.30
C LYS A 193 3.53 13.34 -3.31
N ILE A 194 3.38 12.72 -4.48
CA ILE A 194 2.72 11.43 -4.69
C ILE A 194 3.72 10.56 -5.43
N ASN A 195 4.14 9.44 -4.84
CA ASN A 195 4.95 8.45 -5.52
C ASN A 195 4.02 7.43 -6.23
N PRO A 196 3.86 7.51 -7.57
CA PRO A 196 2.91 6.65 -8.29
C PRO A 196 3.34 5.18 -8.33
N PHE A 197 4.59 4.89 -7.92
CA PHE A 197 5.17 3.55 -7.94
C PHE A 197 5.03 2.82 -6.60
N VAL A 198 4.49 3.45 -5.56
CA VAL A 198 4.31 2.84 -4.25
C VAL A 198 2.83 2.79 -3.90
N THR A 199 2.32 1.58 -3.68
CA THR A 199 1.02 1.38 -3.04
C THR A 199 1.22 1.33 -1.54
N TYR A 200 0.71 2.34 -0.83
CA TYR A 200 0.77 2.43 0.63
C TYR A 200 -0.52 1.93 1.28
N LYS A 201 -0.39 1.09 2.30
CA LYS A 201 -1.49 0.62 3.15
C LYS A 201 -1.08 0.72 4.61
N CYS A 202 -2.01 1.09 5.48
CA CYS A 202 -1.76 1.04 6.92
C CYS A 202 -3.03 0.75 7.69
N ASN A 203 -2.88 0.26 8.92
CA ASN A 203 -3.90 0.41 9.93
C ASN A 203 -3.61 1.66 10.77
N TYR A 204 -4.37 1.83 11.83
CA TYR A 204 -4.19 2.89 12.82
C TYR A 204 -4.33 2.29 14.22
N THR A 205 -3.87 3.02 15.23
CA THR A 205 -4.00 2.62 16.63
C THR A 205 -4.77 3.67 17.41
N LYS A 206 -5.54 3.23 18.40
CA LYS A 206 -6.16 4.11 19.38
C LYS A 206 -5.30 4.17 20.62
N ILE A 207 -4.98 5.36 21.10
CA ILE A 207 -4.18 5.54 22.31
C ILE A 207 -5.05 6.26 23.33
N GLN A 208 -5.21 5.65 24.50
CA GLN A 208 -6.07 6.14 25.59
C GLN A 208 -5.23 6.41 26.84
N ALA A 209 -5.23 7.67 27.28
CA ALA A 209 -4.64 8.10 28.54
C ALA A 209 -5.73 8.41 29.56
N LYS A 210 -5.53 7.99 30.81
CA LYS A 210 -6.42 8.29 31.92
C LYS A 210 -5.79 9.38 32.80
N GLY A 211 -6.58 10.41 33.09
CA GLY A 211 -6.21 11.46 34.05
C GLY A 211 -6.59 11.10 35.47
#